data_AF-A0A842WQY4-F1
#
_entry.id   AF-A0A842WQY4-F1
#
_cell.length_a   1.000
_cell.length_b   1.000
_cell.length_c   1.000
_cell.angle_alpha   90.00
_cell.angle_beta   90.00
_cell.angle_gamma   90.00
#
_symmetry.space_group_name_H-M   'P 1'
#
loop_
_entity.id
_entity.type
_entity.pdbx_description
1 polymer ?
#
loop_
_entity_poly.entity_id
_entity_poly.type
_entity_poly.pdbx_seq_one_letter_code
_entity_poly.pdbx_strand_id
1 'polypeptide(L)'
;MCEWCLKHGDGGKWYENARLYSDELANEYNLREYLEEQWKNMETLFIRKIMGFSSVGLGYKMQMPIIGKIIRRAAESQIHSEDHGRNPARADGHFGQVIPLEDAQHIIGNLAAEPIIKNYCVCRWMQRGVKDAVCINFGQLSGVIEKLPRYIPEDVKYRLDREEAIAALEEQNKRGYVASVWFQPVPYINAVCSCESPECGGLRLRNDFGLKTVYKAEYIINVNQDNCQGCQQCVKMCQFNALRYLPSVKRVIVDLDKCFGCGVCRHACKHDALELVPRSEVPGQAGRF
;
A
#
# COMPACT_ATOMS: atom_id res chain seq x y z
N MET A 1 -9.87 -3.82 15.03
CA MET A 1 -9.09 -4.78 14.25
C MET A 1 -9.72 -4.93 12.88
N CYS A 2 -8.91 -4.95 11.81
CA CYS A 2 -9.39 -5.08 10.43
C CYS A 2 -9.93 -6.50 10.12
N GLU A 3 -10.79 -6.65 9.11
CA GLU A 3 -11.33 -7.98 8.71
C GLU A 3 -10.22 -8.97 8.36
N TRP A 4 -9.19 -8.50 7.64
CA TRP A 4 -8.05 -9.33 7.24
C TRP A 4 -7.20 -9.75 8.43
N CYS A 5 -7.09 -8.90 9.44
CA CYS A 5 -6.42 -9.19 10.71
C CYS A 5 -7.14 -10.32 11.46
N LEU A 6 -8.48 -10.32 11.45
CA LEU A 6 -9.27 -11.41 12.04
C LEU A 6 -9.09 -12.74 11.29
N LYS A 7 -9.00 -12.69 9.95
CA LYS A 7 -8.87 -13.89 9.12
C LYS A 7 -7.45 -14.46 9.08
N HIS A 8 -6.44 -13.59 8.98
CA HIS A 8 -5.06 -13.95 8.62
C HIS A 8 -4.02 -13.47 9.64
N GLY A 9 -4.40 -12.80 10.73
CA GLY A 9 -3.47 -12.19 11.67
C GLY A 9 -3.07 -13.01 12.88
N ASP A 10 -3.63 -14.20 13.09
CA ASP A 10 -3.29 -15.08 14.23
C ASP A 10 -3.35 -14.34 15.60
N GLY A 11 -4.41 -13.54 15.79
CA GLY A 11 -4.60 -12.68 16.97
C GLY A 11 -3.93 -11.31 16.89
N GLY A 12 -3.13 -11.03 15.86
CA GLY A 12 -2.47 -9.76 15.58
C GLY A 12 -2.90 -9.09 14.27
N LYS A 13 -2.04 -8.22 13.73
CA LYS A 13 -2.24 -7.61 12.41
C LYS A 13 -1.92 -8.66 11.34
N TRP A 14 -2.70 -8.74 10.26
CA TRP A 14 -2.48 -9.79 9.23
C TRP A 14 -1.07 -9.79 8.66
N TYR A 15 -0.49 -8.61 8.46
CA TYR A 15 0.86 -8.48 7.92
C TYR A 15 1.98 -8.80 8.93
N GLU A 16 1.66 -9.09 10.18
CA GLU A 16 2.62 -9.57 11.19
C GLU A 16 2.67 -11.11 11.28
N ASN A 17 1.76 -11.80 10.59
CA ASN A 17 1.76 -13.26 10.56
C ASN A 17 2.88 -13.81 9.66
N ALA A 18 3.90 -14.42 10.27
CA ALA A 18 5.06 -14.99 9.58
C ALA A 18 4.71 -16.06 8.52
N ARG A 19 3.61 -16.81 8.71
CA ARG A 19 3.17 -17.83 7.73
C ARG A 19 2.91 -17.20 6.35
N LEU A 20 2.45 -15.95 6.32
CA LEU A 20 2.09 -15.25 5.07
C LEU A 20 3.28 -14.87 4.20
N TYR A 21 4.50 -15.08 4.69
CA TYR A 21 5.76 -14.84 3.99
C TYR A 21 6.47 -16.15 3.58
N SER A 22 5.95 -17.30 4.04
CA SER A 22 6.65 -18.58 3.98
C SER A 22 6.67 -19.20 2.58
N ASP A 23 7.73 -19.96 2.30
CA ASP A 23 7.82 -20.77 1.09
C ASP A 23 6.81 -21.94 1.10
N GLU A 24 6.40 -22.42 2.28
CA GLU A 24 5.34 -23.44 2.39
C GLU A 24 4.03 -22.93 1.78
N LEU A 25 3.58 -21.74 2.21
CA LEU A 25 2.40 -21.09 1.65
C LEU A 25 2.58 -20.79 0.15
N ALA A 26 3.79 -20.41 -0.25
CA ALA A 26 4.07 -20.14 -1.65
C ALA A 26 3.93 -21.37 -2.55
N ASN A 27 4.33 -22.54 -2.06
CA ASN A 27 4.18 -23.80 -2.77
C ASN A 27 2.71 -24.25 -2.79
N GLU A 28 2.00 -24.12 -1.66
CA GLU A 28 0.56 -24.44 -1.54
C GLU A 28 -0.28 -23.71 -2.62
N TYR A 29 0.07 -22.45 -2.91
CA TYR A 29 -0.67 -21.61 -3.86
C TYR A 29 -0.01 -21.50 -5.24
N ASN A 30 1.03 -22.28 -5.53
CA ASN A 30 1.78 -22.23 -6.80
C ASN A 30 2.15 -20.80 -7.23
N LEU A 31 2.67 -20.02 -6.28
CA LEU A 31 2.78 -18.57 -6.45
C LEU A 31 3.78 -18.15 -7.51
N ARG A 32 4.79 -18.96 -7.77
CA ARG A 32 5.82 -18.63 -8.77
C ARG A 32 5.21 -18.45 -10.16
N GLU A 33 4.38 -19.40 -10.60
CA GLU A 33 3.73 -19.35 -11.90
C GLU A 33 2.72 -18.20 -11.97
N TYR A 34 1.93 -18.02 -10.89
CA TYR A 34 0.99 -16.91 -10.79
C TYR A 34 1.68 -15.55 -10.92
N LEU A 35 2.77 -15.35 -10.17
CA LEU A 35 3.53 -14.10 -10.15
C LEU A 35 4.24 -13.84 -11.47
N GLU A 36 4.83 -14.88 -12.08
CA GLU A 36 5.48 -14.73 -13.39
C GLU A 36 4.49 -14.26 -14.46
N GLU A 37 3.30 -14.88 -14.53
CA GLU A 37 2.28 -14.47 -15.49
C GLU A 37 1.72 -13.08 -15.19
N GLN A 38 1.51 -12.75 -13.90
CA GLN A 38 1.07 -11.42 -13.51
C GLN A 38 2.09 -10.36 -13.94
N TRP A 39 3.38 -10.61 -13.68
CA TRP A 39 4.46 -9.64 -13.92
C TRP A 39 4.81 -9.45 -15.39
N LYS A 40 4.74 -10.51 -16.22
CA LYS A 40 4.87 -10.41 -17.69
C LYS A 40 3.84 -9.51 -18.35
N ASN A 41 2.69 -9.32 -17.70
CA ASN A 41 1.61 -8.54 -18.23
C ASN A 41 1.37 -7.24 -17.44
N MET A 42 2.30 -6.81 -16.58
CA MET A 42 2.12 -5.63 -15.72
C MET A 42 1.89 -4.35 -16.51
N GLU A 43 2.54 -4.18 -17.67
CA GLU A 43 2.33 -3.00 -18.52
C GLU A 43 0.89 -2.88 -19.05
N THR A 44 0.15 -4.00 -19.08
CA THR A 44 -1.25 -4.01 -19.52
C THR A 44 -2.24 -3.65 -18.41
N LEU A 45 -1.79 -3.55 -17.14
CA LEU A 45 -2.68 -3.37 -15.98
C LEU A 45 -3.66 -2.20 -16.13
N PHE A 46 -3.22 -1.05 -16.65
CA PHE A 46 -4.06 0.16 -16.74
C PHE A 46 -4.99 0.20 -17.96
N ILE A 47 -4.76 -0.65 -18.97
CA ILE A 47 -5.60 -0.74 -20.18
C ILE A 47 -6.61 -1.91 -20.11
N ARG A 48 -6.55 -2.73 -19.06
CA ARG A 48 -7.46 -3.86 -18.86
C ARG A 48 -8.89 -3.39 -18.58
N LYS A 49 -9.84 -4.19 -19.07
CA LYS A 49 -11.27 -3.96 -18.89
C LYS A 49 -11.76 -4.62 -17.60
N ILE A 50 -12.51 -3.90 -16.77
CA ILE A 50 -13.24 -4.47 -15.61
C ILE A 50 -14.59 -4.97 -16.14
N MET A 51 -14.85 -6.28 -16.16
CA MET A 51 -16.10 -6.85 -16.71
C MET A 51 -16.45 -6.34 -18.12
N GLY A 52 -15.43 -6.15 -18.98
CA GLY A 52 -15.62 -5.60 -20.34
C GLY A 52 -15.70 -4.07 -20.41
N PHE A 53 -15.73 -3.36 -19.28
CA PHE A 53 -15.69 -1.90 -19.24
C PHE A 53 -14.24 -1.38 -19.26
N SER A 54 -13.93 -0.56 -20.26
CA SER A 54 -12.65 0.16 -20.34
C SER A 54 -12.44 1.09 -19.14
N SER A 55 -11.19 1.21 -18.69
CA SER A 55 -10.73 2.20 -17.72
C SER A 55 -10.87 3.65 -18.22
N VAL A 56 -11.02 3.85 -19.54
CA VAL A 56 -11.36 5.14 -20.14
C VAL A 56 -12.74 5.58 -19.67
N GLY A 57 -12.81 6.76 -19.04
CA GLY A 57 -14.04 7.29 -18.47
C GLY A 57 -14.54 6.53 -17.23
N LEU A 58 -13.67 5.76 -16.54
CA LEU A 58 -14.05 4.96 -15.37
C LEU A 58 -14.69 5.82 -14.27
N GLY A 59 -14.22 7.05 -14.06
CA GLY A 59 -14.81 7.96 -13.08
C GLY A 59 -16.28 8.27 -13.36
N TYR A 60 -16.63 8.58 -14.61
CA TYR A 60 -18.02 8.78 -15.01
C TYR A 60 -18.85 7.51 -14.82
N LYS A 61 -18.34 6.35 -15.28
CA LYS A 61 -19.03 5.06 -15.16
C LYS A 61 -19.30 4.67 -13.70
N MET A 62 -18.36 4.96 -12.80
CA MET A 62 -18.48 4.69 -11.35
C MET A 62 -19.52 5.59 -10.67
N GLN A 63 -19.81 6.76 -11.22
CA GLN A 63 -20.84 7.68 -10.71
C GLN A 63 -22.26 7.33 -11.16
N MET A 64 -22.41 6.46 -12.17
CA MET A 64 -23.72 6.05 -12.68
C MET A 64 -24.48 5.19 -11.64
N PRO A 65 -25.77 5.46 -11.36
CA PRO A 65 -26.48 4.84 -10.22
C PRO A 65 -26.54 3.31 -10.20
N ILE A 66 -26.71 2.68 -11.37
CA ILE A 66 -26.83 1.21 -11.49
C ILE A 66 -25.50 0.62 -11.95
N ILE A 67 -24.96 1.14 -13.07
CA ILE A 67 -23.72 0.65 -13.67
C ILE A 67 -22.55 0.78 -12.68
N GLY A 68 -22.44 1.91 -11.97
CA GLY A 68 -21.40 2.13 -10.97
C GLY A 68 -21.46 1.14 -9.81
N LYS A 69 -22.66 0.78 -9.34
CA LYS A 69 -22.83 -0.25 -8.29
C LYS A 69 -22.36 -1.63 -8.76
N ILE A 70 -22.69 -2.01 -10.00
CA ILE A 70 -22.28 -3.29 -10.59
C ILE A 70 -20.77 -3.33 -10.77
N ILE A 71 -20.17 -2.30 -11.38
CA ILE A 71 -18.72 -2.21 -11.60
C ILE A 71 -17.98 -2.24 -10.26
N ARG A 72 -18.44 -1.48 -9.25
CA ARG A 72 -17.85 -1.48 -7.91
C ARG A 72 -17.88 -2.88 -7.29
N ARG A 73 -19.04 -3.54 -7.29
CA ARG A 73 -19.16 -4.89 -6.73
C ARG A 73 -18.24 -5.89 -7.42
N ALA A 74 -18.15 -5.83 -8.74
CA ALA A 74 -17.25 -6.68 -9.52
C ALA A 74 -15.77 -6.40 -9.21
N ALA A 75 -15.38 -5.13 -9.17
CA ALA A 75 -14.02 -4.73 -8.83
C ALA A 75 -13.65 -5.16 -7.41
N GLU A 76 -14.51 -4.92 -6.42
CA GLU A 76 -14.27 -5.32 -5.03
C GLU A 76 -14.15 -6.85 -4.89
N SER A 77 -15.00 -7.61 -5.60
CA SER A 77 -14.93 -9.07 -5.63
C SER A 77 -13.63 -9.59 -6.27
N GLN A 78 -13.11 -8.89 -7.27
CA GLN A 78 -11.86 -9.23 -7.93
C GLN A 78 -10.66 -8.91 -7.03
N ILE A 79 -10.63 -7.70 -6.48
CA ILE A 79 -9.56 -7.18 -5.60
C ILE A 79 -9.38 -8.11 -4.39
N HIS A 80 -10.48 -8.55 -3.77
CA HIS A 80 -10.46 -9.36 -2.54
C HIS A 80 -10.71 -10.86 -2.80
N SER A 81 -10.49 -11.34 -4.03
CA SER A 81 -10.71 -12.75 -4.35
C SER A 81 -9.77 -13.65 -3.55
N GLU A 82 -10.35 -14.56 -2.77
CA GLU A 82 -9.63 -15.61 -2.03
C GLU A 82 -9.63 -16.96 -2.79
N ASP A 83 -10.18 -17.02 -4.02
CA ASP A 83 -10.27 -18.26 -4.83
C ASP A 83 -8.88 -18.87 -5.14
N HIS A 84 -8.77 -20.18 -5.31
CA HIS A 84 -7.54 -20.80 -5.81
C HIS A 84 -7.42 -20.67 -7.34
N GLY A 85 -8.54 -20.59 -8.08
CA GLY A 85 -8.61 -20.43 -9.54
C GLY A 85 -8.43 -18.98 -10.03
N ARG A 86 -7.61 -18.18 -9.35
CA ARG A 86 -7.42 -16.75 -9.65
C ARG A 86 -6.81 -16.52 -11.03
N ASN A 87 -7.21 -15.42 -11.66
CA ASN A 87 -6.63 -14.98 -12.92
C ASN A 87 -5.46 -14.00 -12.69
N PRO A 88 -4.19 -14.39 -12.94
CA PRO A 88 -3.04 -13.50 -12.75
C PRO A 88 -3.06 -12.28 -13.69
N ALA A 89 -3.61 -12.44 -14.90
CA ALA A 89 -3.83 -11.34 -15.84
C ALA A 89 -4.98 -10.41 -15.44
N ARG A 90 -5.64 -10.62 -14.30
CA ARG A 90 -6.53 -9.65 -13.66
C ARG A 90 -6.01 -9.15 -12.33
N ALA A 91 -4.91 -9.70 -11.82
CA ALA A 91 -4.43 -9.46 -10.47
C ALA A 91 -5.51 -9.70 -9.40
N ASP A 92 -6.25 -10.81 -9.55
CA ASP A 92 -7.25 -11.22 -8.57
C ASP A 92 -6.58 -11.39 -7.19
N GLY A 93 -7.22 -10.93 -6.12
CA GLY A 93 -6.67 -11.04 -4.76
C GLY A 93 -5.46 -10.14 -4.49
N HIS A 94 -5.28 -9.04 -5.23
CA HIS A 94 -4.22 -8.07 -5.00
C HIS A 94 -4.76 -6.78 -4.35
N PHE A 95 -4.47 -6.62 -3.06
CA PHE A 95 -4.72 -5.40 -2.30
C PHE A 95 -3.66 -5.23 -1.23
N GLY A 96 -3.60 -4.04 -0.64
CA GLY A 96 -2.63 -3.74 0.39
C GLY A 96 -3.21 -2.99 1.57
N GLN A 97 -2.35 -2.69 2.54
CA GLN A 97 -2.66 -1.83 3.68
C GLN A 97 -1.53 -0.82 3.86
N VAL A 98 -1.87 0.44 4.10
CA VAL A 98 -0.91 1.45 4.57
C VAL A 98 -0.40 1.01 5.93
N ILE A 99 0.91 1.11 6.14
CA ILE A 99 1.56 0.79 7.41
C ILE A 99 2.52 1.92 7.81
N PRO A 100 2.75 2.15 9.11
CA PRO A 100 3.82 3.02 9.57
C PRO A 100 5.20 2.51 9.15
N LEU A 101 6.21 3.38 9.23
CA LEU A 101 7.60 3.01 8.95
C LEU A 101 8.06 1.86 9.84
N GLU A 102 7.71 1.91 11.11
CA GLU A 102 8.10 0.93 12.12
C GLU A 102 7.60 -0.48 11.78
N ASP A 103 6.33 -0.59 11.35
CA ASP A 103 5.75 -1.85 10.89
C ASP A 103 6.44 -2.34 9.61
N ALA A 104 6.75 -1.43 8.68
CA ALA A 104 7.47 -1.78 7.45
C ALA A 104 8.89 -2.30 7.72
N GLN A 105 9.61 -1.67 8.66
CA GLN A 105 10.92 -2.10 9.11
C GLN A 105 10.85 -3.44 9.84
N HIS A 106 9.81 -3.67 10.64
CA HIS A 106 9.59 -4.97 11.28
C HIS A 106 9.39 -6.09 10.25
N ILE A 107 8.55 -5.85 9.22
CA ILE A 107 8.34 -6.80 8.12
C ILE A 107 9.67 -7.14 7.43
N ILE A 108 10.42 -6.13 6.99
CA ILE A 108 11.70 -6.34 6.30
C ILE A 108 12.74 -6.99 7.21
N GLY A 109 12.82 -6.59 8.48
CA GLY A 109 13.81 -7.09 9.42
C GLY A 109 13.56 -8.54 9.84
N ASN A 110 12.30 -8.96 9.95
CA ASN A 110 11.96 -10.20 10.66
C ASN A 110 11.09 -11.18 9.87
N LEU A 111 10.30 -10.72 8.90
CA LEU A 111 9.27 -11.54 8.25
C LEU A 111 9.54 -11.80 6.76
N ALA A 112 10.10 -10.82 6.06
CA ALA A 112 10.36 -10.91 4.63
C ALA A 112 11.27 -12.11 4.30
N ALA A 113 10.85 -12.94 3.35
CA ALA A 113 11.65 -14.05 2.83
C ALA A 113 12.76 -13.55 1.89
N GLU A 114 13.91 -14.21 1.88
CA GLU A 114 14.96 -13.89 0.90
C GLU A 114 14.59 -14.41 -0.50
N PRO A 115 15.12 -13.80 -1.59
CA PRO A 115 15.98 -12.61 -1.63
C PRO A 115 15.20 -11.30 -1.53
N ILE A 116 15.80 -10.24 -0.96
CA ILE A 116 15.24 -8.87 -0.96
C ILE A 116 15.78 -8.07 -2.15
N ILE A 117 14.87 -7.49 -2.94
CA ILE A 117 15.20 -6.69 -4.12
C ILE A 117 14.46 -5.35 -4.07
N LYS A 118 15.19 -4.26 -4.22
CA LYS A 118 14.64 -2.94 -4.49
C LYS A 118 14.66 -2.66 -5.99
N ASN A 119 13.53 -2.26 -6.55
CA ASN A 119 13.41 -1.88 -7.96
C ASN A 119 12.52 -0.64 -8.13
N TYR A 120 12.41 -0.19 -9.39
CA TYR A 120 11.56 0.94 -9.71
C TYR A 120 10.08 0.64 -9.52
N CYS A 121 9.33 1.62 -9.00
CA CYS A 121 7.89 1.49 -8.86
C CYS A 121 7.20 1.47 -10.25
N VAL A 122 6.66 0.32 -10.64
CA VAL A 122 5.97 0.15 -11.93
C VAL A 122 4.77 1.09 -12.05
N CYS A 123 4.00 1.29 -10.96
CA CYS A 123 2.87 2.25 -10.95
C CYS A 123 3.33 3.68 -11.29
N ARG A 124 4.41 4.13 -10.66
CA ARG A 124 4.98 5.48 -10.88
C ARG A 124 5.50 5.63 -12.30
N TRP A 125 6.21 4.62 -12.81
CA TRP A 125 6.68 4.63 -14.18
C TRP A 125 5.53 4.70 -15.18
N MET A 126 4.48 3.90 -14.99
CA MET A 126 3.31 3.91 -15.87
C MET A 126 2.55 5.25 -15.84
N GLN A 127 2.48 5.92 -14.68
CA GLN A 127 1.74 7.19 -14.54
C GLN A 127 2.56 8.44 -14.90
N ARG A 128 3.88 8.41 -14.71
CA ARG A 128 4.74 9.60 -14.86
C ARG A 128 5.99 9.40 -15.72
N GLY A 129 6.27 8.17 -16.18
CA GLY A 129 7.51 7.84 -16.89
C GLY A 129 8.75 7.84 -16.00
N VAL A 130 8.60 7.94 -14.67
CA VAL A 130 9.73 8.04 -13.73
C VAL A 130 10.09 6.65 -13.18
N LYS A 131 11.33 6.23 -13.38
CA LYS A 131 11.90 5.00 -12.80
C LYS A 131 12.61 5.32 -11.48
N ASP A 132 11.84 5.45 -10.41
CA ASP A 132 12.39 5.66 -9.06
C ASP A 132 12.37 4.35 -8.26
N ALA A 133 13.54 3.94 -7.75
CA ALA A 133 13.77 2.67 -7.08
C ALA A 133 13.27 2.68 -5.63
N VAL A 134 11.96 2.44 -5.46
CA VAL A 134 11.25 2.55 -4.18
C VAL A 134 10.30 1.40 -3.87
N CYS A 135 10.24 0.38 -4.73
CA CYS A 135 9.47 -0.83 -4.47
C CYS A 135 10.42 -1.91 -3.96
N ILE A 136 10.17 -2.43 -2.76
CA ILE A 136 10.95 -3.50 -2.16
C ILE A 136 10.14 -4.79 -2.24
N ASN A 137 10.68 -5.75 -2.97
CA ASN A 137 10.11 -7.07 -3.16
C ASN A 137 10.94 -8.11 -2.39
N PHE A 138 10.30 -9.21 -2.02
CA PHE A 138 10.94 -10.31 -1.29
C PHE A 138 10.34 -11.67 -1.66
N GLY A 139 11.02 -12.74 -1.25
CA GLY A 139 10.60 -14.12 -1.47
C GLY A 139 10.41 -14.49 -2.95
N GLN A 140 9.30 -15.16 -3.25
CA GLN A 140 9.02 -15.64 -4.61
C GLN A 140 8.96 -14.54 -5.65
N LEU A 141 8.49 -13.35 -5.27
CA LEU A 141 8.39 -12.24 -6.19
C LEU A 141 9.77 -11.74 -6.63
N SER A 142 10.72 -11.61 -5.70
CA SER A 142 12.10 -11.28 -6.05
C SER A 142 12.71 -12.32 -7.00
N GLY A 143 12.48 -13.61 -6.75
CA GLY A 143 12.95 -14.68 -7.62
C GLY A 143 12.32 -14.67 -9.04
N VAL A 144 11.13 -14.07 -9.20
CA VAL A 144 10.51 -13.80 -10.50
C VAL A 144 11.12 -12.56 -11.15
N ILE A 145 11.27 -11.46 -10.40
CA ILE A 145 11.82 -10.19 -10.87
C ILE A 145 13.26 -10.32 -11.40
N GLU A 146 14.09 -11.13 -10.75
CA GLU A 146 15.45 -11.44 -11.25
C GLU A 146 15.42 -11.99 -12.68
N LYS A 147 14.38 -12.76 -13.03
CA LYS A 147 14.25 -13.47 -14.30
C LYS A 147 13.48 -12.69 -15.38
N LEU A 148 13.05 -11.46 -15.10
CA LEU A 148 12.26 -10.63 -16.02
C LEU A 148 13.01 -9.36 -16.49
N PRO A 149 14.23 -9.47 -17.06
CA PRO A 149 15.06 -8.31 -17.43
C PRO A 149 14.43 -7.43 -18.53
N ARG A 150 13.55 -8.00 -19.36
CA ARG A 150 12.79 -7.26 -20.38
C ARG A 150 11.87 -6.21 -19.77
N TYR A 151 11.29 -6.52 -18.61
CA TYR A 151 10.29 -5.69 -17.95
C TYR A 151 10.91 -4.86 -16.83
N ILE A 152 11.93 -5.41 -16.16
CA ILE A 152 12.67 -4.74 -15.09
C ILE A 152 14.16 -4.77 -15.43
N PRO A 153 14.69 -3.69 -16.03
CA PRO A 153 16.09 -3.64 -16.44
C PRO A 153 17.06 -3.89 -15.27
N GLU A 154 18.24 -4.46 -15.56
CA GLU A 154 19.24 -4.80 -14.54
C GLU A 154 19.80 -3.57 -13.81
N ASP A 155 19.94 -2.45 -14.51
CA ASP A 155 20.50 -1.18 -13.98
C ASP A 155 19.59 -0.49 -12.94
N VAL A 156 18.36 -0.98 -12.77
CA VAL A 156 17.36 -0.45 -11.82
C VAL A 156 16.94 -1.47 -10.77
N LYS A 157 17.68 -2.58 -10.64
CA LYS A 157 17.49 -3.61 -9.60
C LYS A 157 18.66 -3.60 -8.64
N TYR A 158 18.35 -3.56 -7.35
CA TYR A 158 19.33 -3.58 -6.27
C TYR A 158 18.98 -4.72 -5.35
N ARG A 159 19.86 -5.74 -5.28
CA ARG A 159 19.78 -6.75 -4.24
C ARG A 159 20.24 -6.09 -2.94
N LEU A 160 19.41 -6.17 -1.92
CA LEU A 160 19.68 -5.54 -0.64
C LEU A 160 19.78 -6.63 0.43
N ASP A 161 20.62 -6.40 1.44
CA ASP A 161 20.41 -7.05 2.73
C ASP A 161 19.28 -6.35 3.51
N ARG A 162 18.98 -6.87 4.71
CA ARG A 162 17.90 -6.34 5.55
C ARG A 162 18.19 -4.94 6.07
N GLU A 163 19.44 -4.64 6.43
CA GLU A 163 19.83 -3.33 6.96
C GLU A 163 19.73 -2.27 5.86
N GLU A 164 20.22 -2.58 4.66
CA GLU A 164 20.11 -1.73 3.48
C GLU A 164 18.64 -1.49 3.08
N ALA A 165 17.79 -2.51 3.17
CA ALA A 165 16.36 -2.39 2.88
C ALA A 165 15.63 -1.54 3.93
N ILE A 166 15.96 -1.68 5.22
CA ILE A 166 15.44 -0.85 6.31
C ILE A 166 15.87 0.62 6.12
N ALA A 167 17.14 0.86 5.81
CA ALA A 167 17.66 2.20 5.53
C ALA A 167 16.97 2.84 4.31
N ALA A 168 16.70 2.04 3.27
CA ALA A 168 15.97 2.50 2.09
C ALA A 168 14.52 2.92 2.44
N LEU A 169 13.82 2.16 3.30
CA LEU A 169 12.48 2.54 3.77
C LEU A 169 12.49 3.84 4.57
N GLU A 170 13.49 4.03 5.42
CA GLU A 170 13.61 5.26 6.22
C GLU A 170 13.82 6.49 5.32
N GLU A 171 14.73 6.39 4.34
CA GLU A 171 14.97 7.47 3.37
C GLU A 171 13.72 7.79 2.53
N GLN A 172 13.03 6.75 2.06
CA GLN A 172 11.78 6.92 1.32
C GLN A 172 10.68 7.57 2.17
N ASN A 173 10.58 7.24 3.46
CA ASN A 173 9.62 7.85 4.36
C ASN A 173 9.94 9.34 4.62
N LYS A 174 11.22 9.69 4.81
CA LYS A 174 11.67 11.09 4.94
C LYS A 174 11.32 11.94 3.72
N ARG A 175 11.37 11.35 2.52
CA ARG A 175 10.94 11.97 1.26
C ARG A 175 9.43 12.19 1.15
N GLY A 176 8.64 11.64 2.07
CA GLY A 176 7.20 11.77 2.10
C GLY A 176 6.45 10.54 1.60
N TYR A 177 7.13 9.44 1.27
CA TYR A 177 6.48 8.25 0.71
C TYR A 177 5.82 7.39 1.77
N VAL A 178 4.65 6.86 1.43
CA VAL A 178 3.78 6.09 2.31
C VAL A 178 4.10 4.61 2.14
N ALA A 179 4.59 3.97 3.20
CA ALA A 179 4.79 2.53 3.21
C ALA A 179 3.44 1.79 3.12
N SER A 180 3.42 0.72 2.34
CA SER A 180 2.26 -0.16 2.19
C SER A 180 2.72 -1.59 1.95
N VAL A 181 2.04 -2.54 2.58
CA VAL A 181 2.26 -3.98 2.42
C VAL A 181 1.14 -4.57 1.56
N TRP A 182 1.46 -5.58 0.75
CA TRP A 182 0.57 -6.09 -0.30
C TRP A 182 0.42 -7.61 -0.27
N PHE A 183 -0.81 -8.08 -0.37
CA PHE A 183 -1.09 -9.43 -0.83
C PHE A 183 -0.90 -9.52 -2.34
N GLN A 184 -0.19 -10.54 -2.81
CA GLN A 184 0.02 -10.73 -4.24
C GLN A 184 0.24 -12.21 -4.57
N PRO A 185 -0.85 -13.01 -4.65
CA PRO A 185 -2.22 -12.75 -4.22
C PRO A 185 -2.48 -13.17 -2.76
N VAL A 186 -3.70 -12.98 -2.24
CA VAL A 186 -4.10 -13.47 -0.91
C VAL A 186 -3.83 -14.98 -0.75
N PRO A 187 -3.26 -15.45 0.37
CA PRO A 187 -2.81 -14.69 1.55
C PRO A 187 -1.29 -14.47 1.58
N TYR A 188 -0.60 -14.47 0.44
CA TYR A 188 0.85 -14.32 0.41
C TYR A 188 1.32 -12.87 0.29
N ILE A 189 2.30 -12.52 1.11
CA ILE A 189 2.92 -11.19 1.17
C ILE A 189 4.32 -11.25 0.56
N ASN A 190 4.61 -10.33 -0.35
CA ASN A 190 5.89 -10.32 -1.07
C ASN A 190 6.41 -8.92 -1.44
N ALA A 191 5.76 -7.87 -0.97
CA ALA A 191 6.17 -6.51 -1.28
C ALA A 191 5.84 -5.52 -0.15
N VAL A 192 6.80 -4.63 0.09
CA VAL A 192 6.58 -3.35 0.77
C VAL A 192 6.88 -2.25 -0.25
N CYS A 193 5.85 -1.47 -0.58
CA CYS A 193 5.95 -0.36 -1.52
C CYS A 193 5.98 0.99 -0.80
N SER A 194 6.86 1.89 -1.25
CA SER A 194 6.84 3.30 -0.85
C SER A 194 6.06 4.13 -1.87
N CYS A 195 4.77 4.31 -1.57
CA CYS A 195 3.77 4.86 -2.47
C CYS A 195 3.64 6.38 -2.34
N GLU A 196 3.19 7.01 -3.42
CA GLU A 196 2.82 8.44 -3.45
C GLU A 196 1.51 8.61 -4.20
N SER A 197 0.62 9.46 -3.67
CA SER A 197 -0.57 9.91 -4.40
C SER A 197 -0.23 11.17 -5.21
N PRO A 198 -0.60 11.29 -6.49
CA PRO A 198 -1.52 10.45 -7.25
C PRO A 198 -0.82 9.44 -8.19
N GLU A 199 0.33 8.88 -7.82
CA GLU A 199 1.11 8.00 -8.71
C GLU A 199 0.82 6.51 -8.49
N CYS A 200 0.56 6.10 -7.24
CA CYS A 200 0.25 4.72 -6.91
C CYS A 200 -1.14 4.33 -7.44
N GLY A 201 -1.20 3.31 -8.31
CA GLY A 201 -2.47 2.81 -8.87
C GLY A 201 -3.45 2.37 -7.78
N GLY A 202 -2.94 1.69 -6.75
CA GLY A 202 -3.72 1.27 -5.60
C GLY A 202 -4.32 2.43 -4.80
N LEU A 203 -3.51 3.42 -4.42
CA LEU A 203 -3.98 4.59 -3.68
C LEU A 203 -4.95 5.43 -4.52
N ARG A 204 -4.74 5.53 -5.83
CA ARG A 204 -5.70 6.21 -6.72
C ARG A 204 -7.05 5.51 -6.75
N LEU A 205 -7.08 4.19 -6.92
CA LEU A 205 -8.34 3.44 -6.92
C LEU A 205 -9.09 3.60 -5.59
N ARG A 206 -8.36 3.67 -4.49
CA ARG A 206 -8.91 3.95 -3.16
C ARG A 206 -9.41 5.38 -3.01
N ASN A 207 -8.61 6.38 -3.36
CA ASN A 207 -8.91 7.79 -3.11
C ASN A 207 -9.93 8.35 -4.10
N ASP A 208 -9.82 7.99 -5.38
CA ASP A 208 -10.64 8.55 -6.46
C ASP A 208 -11.99 7.83 -6.57
N PHE A 209 -12.02 6.52 -6.24
CA PHE A 209 -13.21 5.68 -6.42
C PHE A 209 -13.69 4.98 -5.14
N GLY A 210 -12.98 5.05 -4.02
CA GLY A 210 -13.39 4.39 -2.78
C GLY A 210 -13.30 2.86 -2.84
N LEU A 211 -12.57 2.28 -3.81
CA LEU A 211 -12.35 0.84 -3.88
C LEU A 211 -11.38 0.42 -2.78
N LYS A 212 -11.60 -0.70 -2.09
CA LYS A 212 -10.72 -1.14 -1.00
C LYS A 212 -9.42 -1.83 -1.49
N THR A 213 -8.78 -1.26 -2.51
CA THR A 213 -7.46 -1.69 -3.00
C THR A 213 -6.35 -1.45 -1.99
N VAL A 214 -6.50 -0.42 -1.15
CA VAL A 214 -5.58 -0.11 -0.06
C VAL A 214 -6.37 0.24 1.19
N TYR A 215 -6.18 -0.55 2.25
CA TYR A 215 -6.73 -0.30 3.58
C TYR A 215 -5.89 0.74 4.32
N LYS A 216 -6.52 1.50 5.22
CA LYS A 216 -5.79 2.39 6.15
C LYS A 216 -5.01 1.56 7.19
N ALA A 217 -4.00 2.16 7.81
CA ALA A 217 -3.26 1.52 8.89
C ALA A 217 -4.13 1.25 10.13
N GLU A 218 -3.65 0.35 10.99
CA GLU A 218 -4.15 0.13 12.36
C GLU A 218 -3.92 1.33 13.29
N TYR A 219 -3.38 2.43 12.76
CA TYR A 219 -3.07 3.65 13.48
C TYR A 219 -3.77 4.86 12.87
N ILE A 220 -3.83 5.93 13.66
CA ILE A 220 -4.29 7.24 13.25
C ILE A 220 -3.38 8.30 13.86
N ILE A 221 -3.20 9.42 13.16
CA ILE A 221 -2.38 10.51 13.67
C ILE A 221 -3.14 11.30 14.73
N ASN A 222 -2.52 11.50 15.89
CA ASN A 222 -2.95 12.44 16.92
C ASN A 222 -2.06 13.69 16.87
N VAL A 223 -2.66 14.85 17.15
CA VAL A 223 -1.93 16.13 17.23
C VAL A 223 -1.99 16.64 18.66
N ASN A 224 -0.84 16.65 19.34
CA ASN A 224 -0.70 17.31 20.64
C ASN A 224 -0.79 18.84 20.44
N GLN A 225 -1.87 19.44 20.94
CA GLN A 225 -2.18 20.85 20.74
C GLN A 225 -1.28 21.79 21.56
N ASP A 226 -0.68 21.30 22.63
CA ASP A 226 0.23 22.09 23.47
C ASP A 226 1.59 22.25 22.77
N ASN A 227 2.05 21.19 22.09
CA ASN A 227 3.29 21.20 21.32
C ASN A 227 3.14 21.85 19.93
N CYS A 228 1.92 21.87 19.37
CA CYS A 228 1.68 22.34 18.01
C CYS A 228 1.88 23.87 17.87
N GLN A 229 2.90 24.28 17.10
CA GLN A 229 3.16 25.69 16.81
C GLN A 229 2.39 26.24 15.59
N GLY A 230 1.54 25.42 14.94
CA GLY A 230 0.76 25.87 13.78
C GLY A 230 1.58 26.19 12.52
N CYS A 231 2.81 25.69 12.39
CA CYS A 231 3.73 25.98 11.26
C CYS A 231 3.37 25.32 9.92
N GLN A 232 2.33 24.47 9.91
CA GLN A 232 1.71 23.85 8.73
C GLN A 232 2.60 22.92 7.89
N GLN A 233 3.80 22.55 8.35
CA GLN A 233 4.66 21.63 7.61
C GLN A 233 4.03 20.25 7.44
N CYS A 234 3.38 19.74 8.48
CA CYS A 234 2.65 18.46 8.43
C CYS A 234 1.43 18.50 7.50
N VAL A 235 0.79 19.67 7.35
CA VAL A 235 -0.32 19.87 6.39
C VAL A 235 0.18 19.67 4.97
N LYS A 236 1.34 20.26 4.62
CA LYS A 236 1.97 20.09 3.29
C LYS A 236 2.42 18.66 3.02
N MET A 237 2.86 17.95 4.05
CA MET A 237 3.33 16.56 3.94
C MET A 237 2.17 15.56 3.75
N CYS A 238 0.94 15.92 4.14
CA CYS A 238 -0.18 15.00 4.12
C CYS A 238 -0.77 14.82 2.71
N GLN A 239 -0.43 13.71 2.05
CA GLN A 239 -0.95 13.37 0.72
C GLN A 239 -2.46 13.02 0.69
N PHE A 240 -3.09 12.86 1.86
CA PHE A 240 -4.48 12.46 2.02
C PHE A 240 -5.41 13.62 2.43
N ASN A 241 -4.89 14.84 2.53
CA ASN A 241 -5.62 16.02 3.01
C ASN A 241 -6.31 15.81 4.37
N ALA A 242 -5.71 14.98 5.23
CA ALA A 242 -6.21 14.66 6.55
C ALA A 242 -5.81 15.70 7.60
N LEU A 243 -4.77 16.50 7.36
CA LEU A 243 -4.34 17.56 8.28
C LEU A 243 -4.78 18.93 7.75
N ARG A 244 -5.32 19.78 8.63
CA ARG A 244 -5.78 21.13 8.27
C ARG A 244 -5.36 22.15 9.32
N TYR A 245 -4.91 23.32 8.87
CA TYR A 245 -4.68 24.45 9.76
C TYR A 245 -5.99 25.19 10.05
N LEU A 246 -6.28 25.45 11.31
CA LEU A 246 -7.37 26.31 11.77
C LEU A 246 -6.82 27.69 12.16
N PRO A 247 -7.09 28.74 11.36
CA PRO A 247 -6.63 30.09 11.66
C PRO A 247 -7.14 30.66 12.99
N SER A 248 -8.36 30.28 13.39
CA SER A 248 -9.03 30.78 14.61
C SER A 248 -8.28 30.40 15.89
N VAL A 249 -7.73 29.19 15.94
CA VAL A 249 -6.98 28.66 17.09
C VAL A 249 -5.47 28.60 16.83
N LYS A 250 -5.03 28.94 15.62
CA LYS A 250 -3.63 28.84 15.16
C LYS A 250 -3.01 27.46 15.43
N ARG A 251 -3.78 26.41 15.11
CA ARG A 251 -3.41 25.01 15.35
C ARG A 251 -3.76 24.13 14.16
N VAL A 252 -3.16 22.95 14.12
CA VAL A 252 -3.50 21.91 13.13
C VAL A 252 -4.47 20.91 13.76
N ILE A 253 -5.49 20.55 12.99
CA ILE A 253 -6.48 19.51 13.32
C ILE A 253 -6.38 18.35 12.34
N VAL A 254 -6.94 17.21 12.73
CA VAL A 254 -7.00 15.98 11.94
C VAL A 254 -8.44 15.68 11.53
N ASP A 255 -8.66 15.50 10.23
CA ASP A 255 -9.82 14.80 9.68
C ASP A 255 -9.57 13.29 9.81
N LEU A 256 -10.15 12.70 10.86
CA LEU A 256 -9.92 11.31 11.23
C LEU A 256 -10.37 10.33 10.13
N ASP A 257 -11.44 10.67 9.40
CA ASP A 257 -11.97 9.85 8.31
C ASP A 257 -11.09 9.90 7.06
N LYS A 258 -10.22 10.90 6.91
CA LYS A 258 -9.22 10.95 5.83
C LYS A 258 -7.85 10.44 6.23
N CYS A 259 -7.57 10.29 7.52
CA CYS A 259 -6.25 9.86 7.96
C CYS A 259 -6.02 8.37 7.64
N PHE A 260 -5.02 8.09 6.80
CA PHE A 260 -4.57 6.74 6.48
C PHE A 260 -3.62 6.13 7.50
N GLY A 261 -3.15 6.92 8.48
CA GLY A 261 -2.27 6.43 9.55
C GLY A 261 -0.84 6.11 9.11
N CYS A 262 -0.36 6.68 8.00
CA CYS A 262 0.98 6.40 7.46
C CYS A 262 2.16 6.94 8.30
N GLY A 263 1.91 7.88 9.21
CA GLY A 263 2.96 8.44 10.08
C GLY A 263 3.97 9.39 9.42
N VAL A 264 3.99 9.51 8.09
CA VAL A 264 4.96 10.34 7.33
C VAL A 264 5.01 11.80 7.80
N CYS A 265 3.86 12.36 8.19
CA CYS A 265 3.77 13.75 8.66
C CYS A 265 4.56 14.02 9.95
N ARG A 266 4.94 13.00 10.72
CA ARG A 266 5.77 13.13 11.93
C ARG A 266 7.14 13.72 11.60
N HIS A 267 7.76 13.33 10.48
CA HIS A 267 9.05 13.87 10.04
C HIS A 267 9.02 15.36 9.70
N ALA A 268 7.83 15.91 9.42
CA ALA A 268 7.68 17.33 9.11
C ALA A 268 7.57 18.20 10.37
N CYS A 269 7.28 17.62 11.55
CA CYS A 269 7.11 18.37 12.78
C CYS A 269 8.43 18.47 13.54
N LYS A 270 8.94 19.70 13.74
CA LYS A 270 10.14 19.97 14.56
C LYS A 270 9.84 20.19 16.05
N HIS A 271 8.60 19.94 16.46
CA HIS A 271 8.09 20.21 17.81
C HIS A 271 7.44 18.99 18.44
N ASP A 272 7.62 17.79 17.86
CA ASP A 272 7.10 16.52 18.39
C ASP A 272 5.61 16.59 18.76
N ALA A 273 4.82 17.26 17.91
CA ALA A 273 3.39 17.46 18.11
C ALA A 273 2.53 16.36 17.47
N LEU A 274 3.14 15.35 16.83
CA LEU A 274 2.45 14.33 16.04
C LEU A 274 2.86 12.94 16.49
N GLU A 275 1.88 12.13 16.85
CA GLU A 275 2.08 10.75 17.28
C GLU A 275 1.07 9.82 16.61
N LEU A 276 1.44 8.56 16.42
CA LEU A 276 0.51 7.53 15.96
C LEU A 276 -0.12 6.89 17.18
N VAL A 277 -1.45 6.88 17.24
CA VAL A 277 -2.22 6.17 18.26
C VAL A 277 -3.00 5.02 17.61
N PRO A 278 -3.27 3.92 18.34
CA PRO A 278 -4.06 2.83 17.81
C PRO A 278 -5.45 3.31 17.35
N ARG A 279 -5.83 2.96 16.11
CA ARG A 279 -7.11 3.35 15.52
C ARG A 279 -8.30 2.83 16.32
N SER A 280 -8.14 1.68 16.99
CA SER A 280 -9.14 1.07 17.87
C SER A 280 -9.45 1.91 19.10
N GLU A 281 -8.52 2.75 19.55
CA GLU A 281 -8.66 3.56 20.76
C GLU A 281 -9.29 4.93 20.48
N VAL A 282 -9.37 5.33 19.21
CA VAL A 282 -9.96 6.61 18.82
C VAL A 282 -11.47 6.48 18.62
N PRO A 283 -12.31 7.25 19.37
CA PRO A 283 -13.76 7.18 19.26
C PRO A 283 -14.27 7.33 17.83
N GLY A 284 -15.14 6.39 17.43
CA GLY A 284 -15.74 6.38 16.09
C GLY A 284 -14.80 5.92 14.96
N GLN A 285 -13.55 5.56 15.24
CA GLN A 285 -12.59 5.11 14.23
C GLN A 285 -12.29 3.62 14.27
N ALA A 286 -12.68 2.91 15.34
CA ALA A 286 -12.59 1.46 15.41
C ALA A 286 -13.29 0.79 14.20
N GLY A 287 -12.59 -0.08 13.48
CA GLY A 287 -13.12 -0.77 12.31
C GLY A 287 -13.15 0.05 11.01
N ARG A 288 -12.78 1.33 11.03
CA ARG A 288 -12.78 2.21 9.85
C ARG A 288 -11.45 2.18 9.10
N PHE A 289 -11.33 1.21 8.19
CA PHE A 289 -10.16 0.99 7.34
C PHE A 289 -10.39 1.35 5.86
#